data_AF-S2ZLI5-F1
#
_entry.id   AF-S2ZLI5-F1
#
_cell.length_a   1.000
_cell.length_b   1.000
_cell.length_c   1.000
_cell.angle_alpha   90.00
_cell.angle_beta   90.00
_cell.angle_gamma   90.00
#
_symmetry.space_group_name_H-M   'P 1'
#
loop_
_entity.id
_entity.type
_entity.pdbx_description
1 polymer ?
#
loop_
_entity_poly.entity_id
_entity_poly.type
_entity_poly.pdbx_seq_one_letter_code
_entity_poly.pdbx_strand_id
1 'polypeptide(L)'
;MTQDITISAAADAAIQSLRTSGVKLSAAQLRNILESIEATVDNHQPHAREKKKTHARFNRAGTARQSLAGFDHGVDILGLTYGQFSLIDIIQTVLEKTGPADVVIATWSAGFYDLAAAEHFRDCGLIRSIKFVLDSGRAKRGQAGVHDVRDIFGEDCFIQIRTHAKFVVIQNEDWNVCITSSMNLNKNIRCEQFELTDDRERCEMLLDFVEAGFRECPPSRSFGRTMPGLETVDPARAVVAAPDVHRFTGKIPMGSIELDAG
;
A
#
# COMPACT_ATOMS: atom_id res chain seq x y z
N MET A 1 5.28 -14.71 38.25
CA MET A 1 5.65 -13.28 38.36
C MET A 1 4.68 -12.51 37.49
N THR A 2 3.70 -11.85 38.11
CA THR A 2 2.79 -10.90 37.46
C THR A 2 3.61 -9.70 37.00
N GLN A 3 3.63 -9.42 35.71
CA GLN A 3 4.18 -8.17 35.18
C GLN A 3 3.21 -7.04 35.57
N ASP A 4 3.69 -6.08 36.35
CA ASP A 4 2.96 -4.84 36.62
C ASP A 4 2.92 -4.02 35.33
N ILE A 5 1.77 -4.06 34.67
CA ILE A 5 1.47 -3.18 33.53
C ILE A 5 1.31 -1.77 34.14
N THR A 6 2.14 -0.83 33.69
CA THR A 6 2.00 0.58 34.09
C THR A 6 0.83 1.16 33.31
N ILE A 7 -0.30 1.36 34.00
CA ILE A 7 -1.56 1.84 33.39
C ILE A 7 -1.55 3.38 33.40
N SER A 8 -2.04 4.02 32.34
CA SER A 8 -2.16 5.48 32.30
C SER A 8 -3.18 6.02 33.31
N ALA A 9 -3.01 7.26 33.80
CA ALA A 9 -3.92 7.87 34.77
C ALA A 9 -5.39 7.95 34.26
N ALA A 10 -5.60 8.06 32.95
CA ALA A 10 -6.93 8.03 32.33
C ALA A 10 -7.56 6.63 32.37
N ALA A 11 -6.76 5.60 32.12
CA ALA A 11 -7.18 4.20 32.22
C ALA A 11 -7.48 3.79 33.67
N ASP A 12 -6.69 4.25 34.63
CA ASP A 12 -6.95 4.04 36.06
C ASP A 12 -8.28 4.66 36.52
N ALA A 13 -8.55 5.90 36.11
CA ALA A 13 -9.81 6.59 36.43
C ALA A 13 -11.04 5.87 35.83
N ALA A 14 -10.92 5.34 34.62
CA ALA A 14 -11.98 4.57 33.96
C ALA A 14 -12.24 3.22 34.64
N ILE A 15 -11.18 2.48 35.03
CA ILE A 15 -11.31 1.25 35.82
C ILE A 15 -12.03 1.54 37.13
N GLN A 16 -11.64 2.61 37.81
CA GLN A 16 -12.21 2.96 39.11
C GLN A 16 -13.70 3.28 38.98
N SER A 17 -14.09 4.07 37.98
CA SER A 17 -15.49 4.37 37.66
C SER A 17 -16.32 3.10 37.39
N LEU A 18 -15.81 2.19 36.57
CA LEU A 18 -16.48 0.92 36.23
C LEU A 18 -16.68 0.01 37.46
N ARG A 19 -15.68 -0.03 38.37
CA ARG A 19 -15.78 -0.76 39.64
C ARG A 19 -16.85 -0.18 40.56
N THR A 20 -16.94 1.15 40.69
CA THR A 20 -18.01 1.80 41.47
C THR A 20 -19.39 1.60 40.87
N SER A 21 -19.50 1.36 39.57
CA SER A 21 -20.76 1.15 38.87
C SER A 21 -21.34 -0.27 39.05
N GLY A 22 -20.64 -1.16 39.75
CA GLY A 22 -21.07 -2.55 39.99
C GLY A 22 -21.04 -3.45 38.75
N VAL A 23 -20.47 -2.96 37.63
CA VAL A 23 -20.38 -3.71 36.38
C VAL A 23 -19.28 -4.77 36.51
N LYS A 24 -19.65 -6.05 36.41
CA LYS A 24 -18.69 -7.16 36.40
C LYS A 24 -18.17 -7.39 34.98
N LEU A 25 -16.90 -7.09 34.77
CA LEU A 25 -16.20 -7.34 33.51
C LEU A 25 -15.26 -8.54 33.66
N SER A 26 -15.19 -9.37 32.63
CA SER A 26 -14.16 -10.40 32.52
C SER A 26 -12.77 -9.76 32.31
N ALA A 27 -11.71 -10.52 32.58
CA ALA A 27 -10.34 -10.05 32.37
C ALA A 27 -10.06 -9.63 30.91
N ALA A 28 -10.70 -10.29 29.94
CA ALA A 28 -10.59 -9.94 28.52
C ALA A 28 -11.29 -8.62 28.21
N GLN A 29 -12.48 -8.38 28.78
CA GLN A 29 -13.20 -7.11 28.60
C GLN A 29 -12.46 -5.94 29.22
N LEU A 30 -11.86 -6.14 30.40
CA LEU A 30 -11.01 -5.14 31.05
C LEU A 30 -9.79 -4.79 30.19
N ARG A 31 -9.11 -5.79 29.64
CA ARG A 31 -7.96 -5.58 28.74
C ARG A 31 -8.35 -4.78 27.50
N ASN A 32 -9.44 -5.16 26.82
CA ASN A 32 -9.89 -4.46 25.61
C ASN A 32 -10.27 -3.00 25.88
N ILE A 33 -10.89 -2.71 27.03
CA ILE A 33 -11.22 -1.34 27.42
C ILE A 33 -9.94 -0.54 27.66
N LEU A 34 -8.93 -1.13 28.30
CA LEU A 34 -7.65 -0.46 28.55
C LEU A 34 -6.91 -0.16 27.25
N GLU A 35 -6.79 -1.14 26.37
CA GLU A 35 -6.20 -0.98 25.04
C GLU A 35 -6.94 0.08 24.22
N SER A 36 -8.28 0.14 24.32
CA SER A 36 -9.09 1.16 23.63
C SER A 36 -8.87 2.56 24.20
N ILE A 37 -8.79 2.71 25.53
CA ILE A 37 -8.54 4.00 26.19
C ILE A 37 -7.14 4.50 25.83
N GLU A 38 -6.14 3.63 25.91
CA GLU A 38 -4.76 3.97 25.55
C GLU A 38 -4.65 4.35 24.07
N ALA A 39 -5.34 3.64 23.18
CA ALA A 39 -5.45 4.01 21.77
C ALA A 39 -6.18 5.35 21.52
N THR A 40 -7.06 5.79 22.43
CA THR A 40 -7.76 7.08 22.33
C THR A 40 -6.87 8.24 22.79
N VAL A 41 -5.86 7.97 23.62
CA VAL A 41 -4.90 8.98 24.11
C VAL A 41 -3.85 9.28 23.04
N ASP A 42 -3.59 8.35 22.11
CA ASP A 42 -2.71 8.57 20.97
C ASP A 42 -3.47 9.26 19.83
N ASN A 43 -3.49 10.59 19.90
CA ASN A 43 -4.29 11.50 19.10
C ASN A 43 -3.74 11.65 17.66
N HIS A 44 -3.58 10.56 16.92
CA HIS A 44 -3.24 10.63 15.50
C HIS A 44 -4.50 10.96 14.71
N GLN A 45 -4.67 12.25 14.37
CA GLN A 45 -5.71 12.62 13.44
C GLN A 45 -5.43 11.96 12.08
N PRO A 46 -6.41 11.24 11.50
CA PRO A 46 -6.24 10.69 10.16
C PRO A 46 -5.90 11.82 9.18
N HIS A 47 -5.05 11.54 8.19
CA HIS A 47 -4.65 12.51 7.15
C HIS A 47 -5.86 13.30 6.64
N ALA A 48 -5.96 14.56 7.07
CA ALA A 48 -6.98 15.49 6.63
C ALA A 48 -6.46 16.21 5.40
N ARG A 49 -6.66 15.59 4.24
CA ARG A 49 -6.17 16.11 2.97
C ARG A 49 -6.84 17.45 2.62
N GLU A 50 -6.03 18.45 2.30
CA GLU A 50 -6.53 19.72 1.77
C GLU A 50 -7.34 19.49 0.49
N LYS A 51 -8.39 20.29 0.29
CA LYS A 51 -9.24 20.19 -0.90
C LYS A 51 -8.46 20.65 -2.13
N LYS A 52 -8.04 19.69 -2.95
CA LYS A 52 -7.40 19.94 -4.25
C LYS A 52 -8.43 20.05 -5.38
N LYS A 53 -8.02 20.67 -6.49
CA LYS A 53 -8.84 20.72 -7.70
C LYS A 53 -8.81 19.33 -8.35
N THR A 54 -9.97 18.72 -8.58
CA THR A 54 -10.03 17.39 -9.22
C THR A 54 -10.61 17.48 -10.63
N HIS A 55 -9.90 16.89 -11.59
CA HIS A 55 -10.40 16.64 -12.93
C HIS A 55 -10.91 15.20 -13.05
N ALA A 56 -12.23 15.03 -13.08
CA ALA A 56 -12.86 13.72 -13.32
C ALA A 56 -13.06 13.48 -14.83
N ARG A 57 -12.64 12.32 -15.35
CA ARG A 57 -12.62 12.04 -16.79
C ARG A 57 -13.09 10.64 -17.13
N PHE A 58 -13.97 10.55 -18.14
CA PHE A 58 -14.25 9.31 -18.85
C PHE A 58 -13.42 9.30 -20.12
N ASN A 59 -12.49 8.35 -20.23
CA ASN A 59 -11.76 8.12 -21.45
C ASN A 59 -12.30 6.89 -22.18
N ARG A 60 -12.84 7.14 -23.38
CA ARG A 60 -13.38 6.12 -24.30
C ARG A 60 -12.60 6.00 -25.61
N ALA A 61 -11.62 6.86 -25.86
CA ALA A 61 -10.92 6.95 -27.15
C ALA A 61 -9.52 7.58 -27.12
N GLY A 62 -9.20 8.37 -26.10
CA GLY A 62 -7.93 9.07 -25.98
C GLY A 62 -6.82 8.24 -25.34
N THR A 63 -5.62 8.79 -25.33
CA THR A 63 -4.42 8.19 -24.72
C THR A 63 -4.29 8.50 -23.22
N ALA A 64 -3.31 7.88 -22.55
CA ALA A 64 -2.92 8.26 -21.19
C ALA A 64 -2.56 9.75 -21.11
N ARG A 65 -1.68 10.25 -21.99
CA ARG A 65 -1.31 11.68 -22.06
C ARG A 65 -2.50 12.63 -22.12
N GLN A 66 -3.48 12.34 -22.98
CA GLN A 66 -4.70 13.15 -23.07
C GLN A 66 -5.54 13.07 -21.79
N SER A 67 -5.63 11.88 -21.19
CA SER A 67 -6.33 11.69 -19.92
C SER A 67 -5.69 12.47 -18.78
N LEU A 68 -4.36 12.57 -18.79
CA LEU A 68 -3.58 13.24 -17.75
C LEU A 68 -3.33 14.74 -18.02
N ALA A 69 -3.80 15.27 -19.16
CA ALA A 69 -3.54 16.66 -19.54
C ALA A 69 -3.99 17.65 -18.46
N GLY A 70 -3.12 18.56 -18.04
CA GLY A 70 -3.41 19.53 -16.97
C GLY A 70 -3.21 18.99 -15.55
N PHE A 71 -2.69 17.77 -15.37
CA PHE A 71 -2.11 17.35 -14.10
C PHE A 71 -0.97 18.30 -13.73
N ASP A 72 -0.94 18.75 -12.48
CA ASP A 72 0.10 19.58 -11.89
C ASP A 72 0.01 19.53 -10.35
N HIS A 73 0.92 20.21 -9.65
CA HIS A 73 0.81 20.40 -8.21
C HIS A 73 -0.56 21.01 -7.84
N GLY A 74 -1.17 20.50 -6.78
CA GLY A 74 -2.50 20.97 -6.35
C GLY A 74 -3.68 20.47 -7.20
N VAL A 75 -3.42 19.63 -8.20
CA VAL A 75 -4.44 19.08 -9.11
C VAL A 75 -4.45 17.55 -9.04
N ASP A 76 -5.63 16.99 -8.85
CA ASP A 76 -5.87 15.56 -8.95
C ASP A 76 -6.56 15.20 -10.24
N ILE A 77 -6.34 13.95 -10.68
CA ILE A 77 -7.09 13.37 -11.78
C ILE A 77 -7.76 12.09 -11.30
N LEU A 78 -9.07 12.02 -11.48
CA LEU A 78 -9.84 10.79 -11.36
C LEU A 78 -10.25 10.36 -12.77
N GLY A 79 -9.95 9.12 -13.14
CA GLY A 79 -10.20 8.64 -14.48
C GLY A 79 -10.85 7.26 -14.52
N LEU A 80 -11.66 7.06 -15.55
CA LEU A 80 -12.07 5.75 -16.04
C LEU A 80 -11.60 5.61 -17.47
N THR A 81 -10.79 4.60 -17.77
CA THR A 81 -10.47 4.20 -19.16
C THR A 81 -11.27 2.95 -19.52
N TYR A 82 -11.65 2.82 -20.79
CA TYR A 82 -12.36 1.66 -21.34
C TYR A 82 -11.37 0.72 -22.04
N GLY A 83 -10.11 0.70 -21.59
CA GLY A 83 -9.04 -0.15 -22.13
C GLY A 83 -8.22 0.48 -23.26
N GLN A 84 -8.24 1.81 -23.38
CA GLN A 84 -7.45 2.53 -24.40
C GLN A 84 -5.96 2.52 -24.08
N PHE A 85 -5.61 2.46 -22.79
CA PHE A 85 -4.24 2.46 -22.30
C PHE A 85 -4.19 1.64 -20.99
N SER A 86 -2.99 1.23 -20.61
CA SER A 86 -2.71 0.45 -19.41
C SER A 86 -1.93 1.26 -18.38
N LEU A 87 -1.72 0.69 -17.19
CA LEU A 87 -1.02 1.37 -16.10
C LEU A 87 0.38 1.86 -16.52
N ILE A 88 1.10 1.10 -17.34
CA ILE A 88 2.44 1.48 -17.81
C ILE A 88 2.44 2.78 -18.64
N ASP A 89 1.38 3.04 -19.41
CA ASP A 89 1.25 4.27 -20.20
C ASP A 89 1.01 5.50 -19.30
N ILE A 90 0.32 5.31 -18.17
CA ILE A 90 0.17 6.33 -17.13
C ILE A 90 1.53 6.63 -16.52
N ILE A 91 2.28 5.57 -16.12
CA ILE A 91 3.62 5.71 -15.53
C ILE A 91 4.54 6.49 -16.48
N GLN A 92 4.59 6.13 -17.76
CA GLN A 92 5.38 6.85 -18.75
C GLN A 92 5.01 8.32 -18.81
N THR A 93 3.71 8.61 -18.94
CA THR A 93 3.20 9.98 -19.04
C THR A 93 3.57 10.82 -17.81
N VAL A 94 3.55 10.22 -16.62
CA VAL A 94 3.94 10.88 -15.38
C VAL A 94 5.45 11.14 -15.36
N LEU A 95 6.28 10.13 -15.61
CA LEU A 95 7.75 10.27 -15.62
C LEU A 95 8.24 11.32 -16.62
N GLU A 96 7.63 11.40 -17.80
CA GLU A 96 7.94 12.44 -18.79
C GLU A 96 7.58 13.85 -18.30
N LYS A 97 6.60 14.00 -17.41
CA LYS A 97 6.21 15.29 -16.82
C LYS A 97 7.07 15.62 -15.60
N THR A 98 7.28 14.65 -14.70
CA THR A 98 7.93 14.87 -13.40
C THR A 98 9.45 14.83 -13.49
N GLY A 99 9.99 14.24 -14.56
CA GLY A 99 11.41 13.93 -14.69
C GLY A 99 11.79 12.60 -14.00
N PRO A 100 13.09 12.25 -14.00
CA PRO A 100 13.60 11.04 -13.40
C PRO A 100 13.17 10.86 -11.95
N ALA A 101 12.76 9.65 -11.57
CA ALA A 101 12.19 9.37 -10.25
C ALA A 101 12.45 7.95 -9.77
N ASP A 102 12.28 7.75 -8.46
CA ASP A 102 12.17 6.44 -7.84
C ASP A 102 10.74 5.93 -7.93
N VAL A 103 10.58 4.66 -8.32
CA VAL A 103 9.27 4.09 -8.65
C VAL A 103 8.98 2.85 -7.82
N VAL A 104 7.83 2.82 -7.17
CA VAL A 104 7.29 1.61 -6.53
C VAL A 104 6.02 1.19 -7.25
N ILE A 105 5.91 -0.08 -7.62
CA ILE A 105 4.72 -0.65 -8.26
C ILE A 105 4.19 -1.80 -7.42
N ALA A 106 2.98 -1.64 -6.87
CA ALA A 106 2.21 -2.75 -6.33
C ALA A 106 1.21 -3.25 -7.37
N THR A 107 1.22 -4.55 -7.65
CA THR A 107 0.29 -5.14 -8.61
C THR A 107 0.04 -6.61 -8.35
N TRP A 108 -1.14 -7.10 -8.78
CA TRP A 108 -1.44 -8.54 -8.65
C TRP A 108 -0.76 -9.36 -9.75
N SER A 109 -0.55 -8.80 -10.93
CA SER A 109 0.10 -9.50 -12.04
C SER A 109 0.78 -8.53 -13.00
N ALA A 110 1.86 -8.97 -13.63
CA ALA A 110 2.59 -8.21 -14.64
C ALA A 110 2.58 -8.90 -16.01
N GLY A 111 2.64 -8.12 -17.09
CA GLY A 111 2.84 -8.59 -18.46
C GLY A 111 4.29 -8.39 -18.90
N PHE A 112 4.79 -9.24 -19.79
CA PHE A 112 6.15 -9.13 -20.33
C PHE A 112 6.40 -7.79 -21.04
N TYR A 113 5.42 -7.29 -21.78
CA TYR A 113 5.51 -6.00 -22.45
C TYR A 113 5.71 -4.86 -21.44
N ASP A 114 4.95 -4.86 -20.35
CA ASP A 114 5.01 -3.82 -19.34
C ASP A 114 6.32 -3.86 -18.53
N LEU A 115 6.88 -5.05 -18.29
CA LEU A 115 8.23 -5.17 -17.72
C LEU A 115 9.31 -4.66 -18.66
N ALA A 116 9.24 -5.00 -19.96
CA ALA A 116 10.17 -4.49 -20.96
C ALA A 116 10.09 -2.97 -21.12
N ALA A 117 8.90 -2.39 -21.00
CA ALA A 117 8.72 -0.94 -20.98
C ALA A 117 9.33 -0.31 -19.72
N ALA A 118 9.11 -0.90 -18.54
CA ALA A 118 9.74 -0.44 -17.30
C ALA A 118 11.29 -0.55 -17.34
N GLU A 119 11.81 -1.62 -17.94
CA GLU A 119 13.25 -1.78 -18.22
C GLU A 119 13.76 -0.66 -19.12
N HIS A 120 13.06 -0.37 -20.22
CA HIS A 120 13.41 0.73 -21.10
C HIS A 120 13.41 2.08 -20.37
N PHE A 121 12.45 2.33 -19.48
CA PHE A 121 12.39 3.56 -18.69
C PHE A 121 13.58 3.69 -17.73
N ARG A 122 14.06 2.59 -17.14
CA ARG A 122 15.31 2.56 -16.37
C ARG A 122 16.50 2.88 -17.27
N ASP A 123 16.61 2.19 -18.40
CA ASP A 123 17.79 2.29 -19.28
C ASP A 123 17.92 3.67 -19.93
N CYS A 124 16.80 4.36 -20.19
CA CYS A 124 16.81 5.75 -20.69
C CYS A 124 16.88 6.81 -19.57
N GLY A 125 17.01 6.40 -18.31
CA GLY A 125 17.21 7.29 -17.16
C GLY A 125 15.95 7.96 -16.63
N LEU A 126 14.75 7.54 -17.05
CA LEU A 126 13.49 8.02 -16.48
C LEU A 126 13.21 7.38 -15.11
N ILE A 127 13.68 6.15 -14.87
CA ILE A 127 13.55 5.47 -13.58
C ILE A 127 14.94 5.36 -12.94
N ARG A 128 15.09 5.95 -11.75
CA ARG A 128 16.33 5.93 -10.94
C ARG A 128 16.46 4.63 -10.15
N SER A 129 15.35 4.18 -9.57
CA SER A 129 15.21 2.90 -8.89
C SER A 129 13.79 2.37 -9.04
N ILE A 130 13.62 1.05 -8.96
CA ILE A 130 12.31 0.41 -9.04
C ILE A 130 12.15 -0.70 -8.02
N LYS A 131 11.01 -0.71 -7.32
CA LYS A 131 10.58 -1.80 -6.44
C LYS A 131 9.21 -2.34 -6.85
N PHE A 132 9.03 -3.64 -6.73
CA PHE A 132 7.80 -4.36 -7.05
C PHE A 132 7.21 -5.03 -5.80
N VAL A 133 5.93 -4.78 -5.55
CA VAL A 133 5.13 -5.54 -4.57
C VAL A 133 4.13 -6.39 -5.35
N LEU A 134 4.40 -7.69 -5.43
CA LEU A 134 3.63 -8.64 -6.24
C LEU A 134 2.72 -9.48 -5.35
N ASP A 135 1.55 -9.90 -5.84
CA ASP A 135 0.76 -10.93 -5.13
C ASP A 135 1.57 -12.22 -5.03
N SER A 136 1.49 -12.88 -3.88
CA SER A 136 2.03 -14.22 -3.68
C SER A 136 1.25 -15.32 -4.40
N GLY A 137 0.47 -14.96 -5.42
CA GLY A 137 -0.30 -15.84 -6.28
C GLY A 137 0.59 -16.61 -7.24
N ARG A 138 0.12 -17.76 -7.72
CA ARG A 138 0.78 -18.42 -8.83
C ARG A 138 0.59 -17.58 -10.08
N ALA A 139 1.69 -17.20 -10.72
CA ALA A 139 1.67 -16.60 -12.04
C ALA A 139 0.91 -17.53 -12.99
N LYS A 140 -0.03 -16.96 -13.77
CA LYS A 140 -0.70 -17.72 -14.82
C LYS A 140 0.22 -17.78 -16.05
N ARG A 141 0.02 -18.80 -16.87
CA ARG A 141 0.72 -18.91 -18.16
C ARG A 141 0.53 -17.63 -18.98
N GLY A 142 1.63 -17.03 -19.44
CA GLY A 142 1.63 -15.78 -20.20
C GLY A 142 1.67 -14.50 -19.37
N GLN A 143 1.81 -14.59 -18.05
CA GLN A 143 2.15 -13.47 -17.17
C GLN A 143 3.63 -13.53 -16.82
N ALA A 144 4.24 -12.36 -16.66
CA ALA A 144 5.56 -12.28 -16.07
C ALA A 144 5.47 -12.61 -14.58
N GLY A 145 6.42 -13.42 -14.11
CA GLY A 145 6.56 -13.83 -12.72
C GLY A 145 7.71 -13.10 -12.02
N VAL A 146 7.95 -13.50 -10.78
CA VAL A 146 9.07 -12.98 -9.97
C VAL A 146 10.44 -13.23 -10.58
N HIS A 147 10.61 -14.35 -11.29
CA HIS A 147 11.87 -14.66 -11.95
C HIS A 147 12.18 -13.64 -13.05
N ASP A 148 11.18 -13.24 -13.82
CA ASP A 148 11.36 -12.22 -14.86
C ASP A 148 11.74 -10.86 -14.25
N VAL A 149 11.07 -10.48 -13.14
CA VAL A 149 11.40 -9.24 -12.42
C VAL A 149 12.81 -9.29 -11.83
N ARG A 150 13.18 -10.41 -11.21
CA ARG A 150 14.54 -10.63 -10.68
C ARG A 150 15.59 -10.55 -11.78
N ASP A 151 15.37 -11.23 -12.89
CA ASP A 151 16.36 -11.34 -13.96
C ASP A 151 16.58 -9.97 -14.64
N ILE A 152 15.55 -9.12 -14.70
CA ILE A 152 15.61 -7.77 -15.29
C ILE A 152 16.15 -6.75 -14.28
N PHE A 153 15.62 -6.71 -13.05
CA PHE A 153 15.84 -5.61 -12.10
C PHE A 153 16.72 -5.97 -10.90
N GLY A 154 16.93 -7.25 -10.63
CA GLY A 154 17.70 -7.76 -9.50
C GLY A 154 16.84 -8.33 -8.36
N GLU A 155 17.46 -9.12 -7.48
CA GLU A 155 16.81 -9.81 -6.37
C GLU A 155 16.16 -8.84 -5.37
N ASP A 156 16.81 -7.70 -5.13
CA ASP A 156 16.38 -6.72 -4.14
C ASP A 156 15.23 -5.82 -4.62
N CYS A 157 14.77 -5.98 -5.86
CA CYS A 157 13.74 -5.15 -6.46
C CYS A 157 12.32 -5.68 -6.30
N PHE A 158 12.08 -6.85 -5.69
CA PHE A 158 10.72 -7.38 -5.54
C PHE A 158 10.46 -8.09 -4.22
N ILE A 159 9.21 -8.05 -3.77
CA ILE A 159 8.67 -8.96 -2.75
C ILE A 159 7.35 -9.57 -3.23
N GLN A 160 7.01 -10.75 -2.69
CA GLN A 160 5.69 -11.34 -2.84
C GLN A 160 4.93 -11.34 -1.53
N ILE A 161 3.81 -10.62 -1.49
CA ILE A 161 2.95 -10.49 -0.32
C ILE A 161 1.49 -10.68 -0.74
N ARG A 162 0.63 -11.14 0.16
CA ARG A 162 -0.79 -11.40 -0.17
C ARG A 162 -1.57 -10.09 -0.33
N THR A 163 -1.47 -9.46 -1.50
CA THR A 163 -2.13 -8.18 -1.79
C THR A 163 -2.94 -8.20 -3.08
N HIS A 164 -4.04 -7.45 -3.10
CA HIS A 164 -4.76 -7.10 -4.33
C HIS A 164 -4.77 -5.58 -4.55
N ALA A 165 -3.98 -4.82 -3.78
CA ALA A 165 -3.78 -3.42 -4.06
C ALA A 165 -3.10 -3.25 -5.43
N LYS A 166 -3.46 -2.21 -6.15
CA LYS A 166 -2.66 -1.73 -7.27
C LYS A 166 -2.43 -0.24 -7.10
N PHE A 167 -1.16 0.09 -6.95
CA PHE A 167 -0.74 1.46 -6.83
C PHE A 167 0.65 1.64 -7.41
N VAL A 168 0.98 2.88 -7.74
CA VAL A 168 2.31 3.29 -8.11
C VAL A 168 2.67 4.51 -7.28
N VAL A 169 3.87 4.52 -6.72
CA VAL A 169 4.47 5.73 -6.16
C VAL A 169 5.61 6.15 -7.07
N ILE A 170 5.64 7.42 -7.46
CA ILE A 170 6.70 8.04 -8.27
C ILE A 170 7.17 9.26 -7.47
N GLN A 171 8.41 9.19 -6.96
CA GLN A 171 8.98 10.23 -6.11
C GLN A 171 10.30 10.75 -6.65
N ASN A 172 10.44 12.07 -6.60
CA ASN A 172 11.71 12.75 -6.77
C ASN A 172 11.78 13.99 -5.85
N GLU A 173 12.74 14.87 -6.11
CA GLU A 173 12.98 16.06 -5.28
C GLU A 173 11.77 16.99 -5.25
N ASP A 174 11.00 17.05 -6.34
CA ASP A 174 9.90 17.99 -6.53
C ASP A 174 8.51 17.34 -6.43
N TRP A 175 8.40 16.04 -6.72
CA TRP A 175 7.12 15.36 -6.91
C TRP A 175 6.91 14.19 -5.94
N ASN A 176 5.67 14.07 -5.44
CA ASN A 176 5.20 12.94 -4.64
C ASN A 176 3.94 12.37 -5.27
N VAL A 177 4.10 11.68 -6.40
CA VAL A 177 2.96 11.20 -7.18
C VAL A 177 2.54 9.81 -6.72
N CYS A 178 1.26 9.70 -6.35
CA CYS A 178 0.57 8.46 -6.07
C CYS A 178 -0.46 8.18 -7.16
N ILE A 179 -0.40 6.98 -7.74
CA ILE A 179 -1.40 6.42 -8.63
C ILE A 179 -2.09 5.28 -7.88
N THR A 180 -3.40 5.34 -7.67
CA THR A 180 -4.18 4.18 -7.21
C THR A 180 -5.08 3.73 -8.34
N SER A 181 -5.22 2.43 -8.54
CA SER A 181 -5.96 1.92 -9.70
C SER A 181 -6.55 0.54 -9.47
N SER A 182 -7.51 0.16 -10.32
CA SER A 182 -7.93 -1.22 -10.50
C SER A 182 -7.06 -1.99 -11.51
N MET A 183 -6.25 -1.27 -12.33
CA MET A 183 -5.39 -1.84 -13.36
C MET A 183 -4.27 -2.69 -12.78
N ASN A 184 -4.01 -3.84 -13.39
CA ASN A 184 -2.75 -4.54 -13.21
C ASN A 184 -1.66 -3.96 -14.12
N LEU A 185 -0.39 -4.32 -13.88
CA LEU A 185 0.73 -3.96 -14.75
C LEU A 185 0.78 -4.88 -15.98
N ASN A 186 -0.32 -4.98 -16.71
CA ASN A 186 -0.44 -5.75 -17.94
C ASN A 186 -1.39 -5.05 -18.92
N LYS A 187 -1.60 -5.66 -20.09
CA LYS A 187 -2.60 -5.18 -21.04
C LYS A 187 -4.01 -5.17 -20.42
N ASN A 188 -4.54 -3.99 -20.15
CA ASN A 188 -5.89 -3.78 -19.64
C ASN A 188 -6.85 -3.42 -20.77
N ILE A 189 -7.74 -4.33 -21.15
CA ILE A 189 -8.76 -4.13 -22.22
C ILE A 189 -10.16 -3.84 -21.66
N ARG A 190 -10.28 -3.63 -20.34
CA ARG A 190 -11.55 -3.45 -19.63
C ARG A 190 -11.73 -2.01 -19.18
N CYS A 191 -12.93 -1.73 -18.68
CA CYS A 191 -13.14 -0.51 -17.92
C CYS A 191 -12.34 -0.59 -16.62
N GLU A 192 -11.44 0.36 -16.39
CA GLU A 192 -10.56 0.42 -15.23
C GLU A 192 -10.55 1.83 -14.65
N GLN A 193 -10.53 1.92 -13.32
CA GLN A 193 -10.45 3.18 -12.58
C GLN A 193 -9.00 3.48 -12.23
N PHE A 194 -8.65 4.77 -12.25
CA PHE A 194 -7.41 5.27 -11.68
C PHE A 194 -7.64 6.63 -11.01
N GLU A 195 -6.84 6.91 -9.99
CA GLU A 195 -6.68 8.23 -9.37
C GLU A 195 -5.20 8.58 -9.38
N LEU A 196 -4.87 9.80 -9.75
CA LEU A 196 -3.53 10.36 -9.80
C LEU A 196 -3.49 11.61 -8.93
N THR A 197 -2.62 11.61 -7.93
CA THR A 197 -2.45 12.73 -7.00
C THR A 197 -0.98 13.02 -6.76
N ASP A 198 -0.61 14.30 -6.63
CA ASP A 198 0.64 14.71 -6.01
C ASP A 198 0.38 14.97 -4.52
N ASP A 199 0.68 13.99 -3.66
CA ASP A 199 0.36 14.01 -2.21
C ASP A 199 1.37 13.18 -1.43
N ARG A 200 2.27 13.88 -0.75
CA ARG A 200 3.34 13.31 0.07
C ARG A 200 2.83 12.34 1.14
N GLU A 201 1.80 12.71 1.88
CA GLU A 201 1.30 11.90 2.99
C GLU A 201 0.72 10.57 2.48
N ARG A 202 0.05 10.59 1.32
CA ARG A 202 -0.43 9.37 0.65
C ARG A 202 0.72 8.49 0.15
N CYS A 203 1.74 9.10 -0.45
CA CYS A 203 2.93 8.38 -0.87
C CYS A 203 3.64 7.73 0.32
N GLU A 204 3.86 8.48 1.40
CA GLU A 204 4.52 7.99 2.62
C GLU A 204 3.76 6.82 3.23
N MET A 205 2.43 6.88 3.34
CA MET A 205 1.64 5.75 3.85
C MET A 205 1.80 4.47 3.01
N LEU A 206 1.83 4.59 1.67
CA LEU A 206 2.05 3.44 0.79
C LEU A 206 3.49 2.93 0.85
N LEU A 207 4.45 3.84 1.00
CA LEU A 207 5.86 3.50 1.16
C LEU A 207 6.14 2.85 2.51
N ASP A 208 5.48 3.26 3.60
CA ASP A 208 5.61 2.60 4.91
C ASP A 208 5.22 1.13 4.81
N PHE A 209 4.13 0.82 4.10
CA PHE A 209 3.73 -0.56 3.80
C PHE A 209 4.80 -1.31 2.98
N VAL A 210 5.35 -0.67 1.95
CA VAL A 210 6.37 -1.26 1.07
C VAL A 210 7.66 -1.52 1.85
N GLU A 211 8.20 -0.51 2.53
CA GLU A 211 9.46 -0.60 3.25
C GLU A 211 9.38 -1.58 4.42
N ALA A 212 8.27 -1.64 5.15
CA ALA A 212 8.04 -2.69 6.14
C ALA A 212 8.06 -4.09 5.50
N GLY A 213 7.36 -4.25 4.36
CA GLY A 213 7.36 -5.50 3.61
C GLY A 213 8.74 -5.91 3.09
N PHE A 214 9.57 -4.97 2.65
CA PHE A 214 10.94 -5.27 2.20
C PHE A 214 11.88 -5.57 3.38
N ARG A 215 11.73 -4.87 4.51
CA ARG A 215 12.54 -5.04 5.72
C ARG A 215 12.28 -6.39 6.40
N GLU A 216 11.03 -6.80 6.46
CA GLU A 216 10.58 -8.04 7.12
C GLU A 216 10.55 -9.24 6.16
N CYS A 217 10.99 -9.05 4.92
CA CYS A 217 10.88 -10.07 3.89
C CYS A 217 11.77 -11.29 4.22
N PRO A 218 11.24 -12.53 4.14
CA PRO A 218 12.08 -13.71 4.28
C PRO A 218 13.13 -13.80 3.15
N PRO A 219 14.19 -14.61 3.31
CA PRO A 219 15.21 -14.80 2.25
C PRO A 219 14.64 -15.25 0.90
N SER A 220 13.50 -15.95 0.90
CA SER A 220 12.78 -16.36 -0.32
C SER A 220 12.10 -15.21 -1.06
N ARG A 221 12.12 -14.00 -0.50
CA ARG A 221 11.42 -12.81 -0.96
C ARG A 221 9.88 -12.96 -0.99
N SER A 222 9.35 -14.00 -0.32
CA SER A 222 7.94 -14.38 -0.43
C SER A 222 7.33 -14.71 0.93
N PHE A 223 6.30 -13.95 1.30
CA PHE A 223 5.51 -14.15 2.53
C PHE A 223 4.48 -15.31 2.42
N GLY A 224 4.46 -16.02 1.29
CA GLY A 224 3.52 -17.12 1.08
C GLY A 224 2.06 -16.67 0.93
N ARG A 225 1.11 -17.58 1.11
CA ARG A 225 -0.32 -17.38 0.76
C ARG A 225 -1.15 -16.64 1.80
N THR A 226 -0.50 -16.19 2.85
CA THR A 226 -1.09 -15.48 3.97
C THR A 226 -0.59 -14.04 3.96
N MET A 227 -1.46 -13.09 4.33
CA MET A 227 -1.02 -11.73 4.60
C MET A 227 -0.27 -11.69 5.93
N PRO A 228 0.99 -11.25 6.00
CA PRO A 228 1.70 -11.08 7.27
C PRO A 228 1.14 -9.85 8.01
N GLY A 229 1.30 -9.85 9.34
CA GLY A 229 1.13 -8.65 10.13
C GLY A 229 2.49 -7.97 10.11
N LEU A 230 2.62 -6.89 9.37
CA LEU A 230 3.89 -6.17 9.26
C LEU A 230 4.13 -5.37 10.54
N GLU A 231 5.16 -5.74 11.30
CA GLU A 231 5.41 -5.20 12.65
C GLU A 231 6.08 -3.83 12.61
N THR A 232 6.75 -3.50 11.51
CA THR A 232 7.56 -2.28 11.36
C THR A 232 6.85 -1.17 10.59
N VAL A 233 5.56 -1.34 10.29
CA VAL A 233 4.68 -0.25 9.85
C VAL A 233 4.48 0.71 11.03
N ASP A 234 4.46 2.01 10.74
CA ASP A 234 4.30 3.04 11.77
C ASP A 234 3.03 2.79 12.61
N PRO A 235 3.15 2.49 13.92
CA PRO A 235 2.01 2.24 14.78
C PRO A 235 1.07 3.44 14.88
N ALA A 236 1.55 4.67 14.65
CA ALA A 236 0.73 5.88 14.60
C ALA A 236 -0.32 5.85 13.49
N ARG A 237 -0.10 5.05 12.44
CA ARG A 237 -1.03 4.88 11.31
C ARG A 237 -1.98 3.69 11.50
N ALA A 238 -1.84 2.92 12.58
CA ALA A 238 -2.65 1.74 12.83
C ALA A 238 -4.07 2.10 13.29
N VAL A 239 -5.07 1.46 12.70
CA VAL A 239 -6.46 1.56 13.18
C VAL A 239 -6.73 0.40 14.13
N VAL A 240 -7.09 0.71 15.37
CA VAL A 240 -7.46 -0.30 16.37
C VAL A 240 -8.87 -0.82 16.06
N ALA A 241 -9.04 -2.14 16.16
CA ALA A 241 -10.33 -2.77 15.93
C ALA A 241 -11.37 -2.26 16.95
N ALA A 242 -12.54 -1.85 16.44
CA ALA A 242 -13.67 -1.56 17.32
C ALA A 242 -14.12 -2.87 18.00
N PRO A 243 -14.35 -2.87 19.33
CA PRO A 243 -14.53 -4.07 20.13
C PRO A 243 -15.69 -4.99 19.68
N ASP A 244 -16.68 -4.46 18.96
CA ASP A 244 -17.89 -5.18 18.56
C ASP A 244 -18.00 -5.45 17.04
N VAL A 245 -16.95 -5.16 16.24
CA VAL A 245 -16.94 -5.40 14.79
C VAL A 245 -16.29 -6.75 14.49
N HIS A 246 -17.05 -7.82 14.61
CA HIS A 246 -16.63 -9.16 14.18
C HIS A 246 -16.96 -9.39 12.70
N ARG A 247 -16.12 -8.89 11.78
CA ARG A 247 -16.18 -9.30 10.37
C ARG A 247 -15.29 -10.52 10.17
N PHE A 248 -15.90 -11.66 9.82
CA PHE A 248 -15.22 -12.90 9.39
C PHE A 248 -14.07 -13.36 10.31
N THR A 249 -14.41 -13.75 11.54
CA THR A 249 -13.52 -14.38 12.54
C THR A 249 -13.14 -15.84 12.21
N GLY A 250 -13.16 -16.24 10.94
CA GLY A 250 -12.30 -17.35 10.55
C GLY A 250 -10.88 -16.86 10.73
N LYS A 251 -10.01 -17.60 11.44
CA LYS A 251 -8.58 -17.24 11.54
C LYS A 251 -8.08 -16.96 10.12
N ILE A 252 -7.81 -15.70 9.79
CA ILE A 252 -6.81 -15.41 8.76
C ILE A 252 -5.57 -16.10 9.34
N PRO A 253 -5.06 -17.19 8.74
CA PRO A 253 -3.94 -17.89 9.31
C PRO A 253 -2.74 -17.00 9.06
N MET A 254 -2.53 -15.99 9.90
CA MET A 254 -1.31 -15.18 9.96
C MET A 254 -0.18 -16.17 10.24
N GLY A 255 0.74 -16.29 9.29
CA GLY A 255 1.86 -17.20 9.38
C GLY A 255 2.86 -16.57 10.33
N SER A 256 3.40 -17.36 11.25
CA SER A 256 4.65 -17.01 11.92
C SER A 256 5.76 -17.08 10.88
N ILE A 257 6.54 -16.00 10.75
CA ILE A 257 7.82 -16.06 10.04
C ILE A 257 8.80 -16.67 11.03
N GLU A 258 9.20 -17.91 10.82
CA GLU A 258 10.41 -18.43 11.46
C GLU A 258 11.60 -17.85 10.70
N LEU A 259 12.34 -16.95 11.35
CA LEU A 259 13.65 -16.53 10.86
C LEU A 259 14.62 -17.66 11.15
N ASP A 260 15.00 -18.42 10.12
CA ASP A 260 16.13 -19.33 10.23
C ASP A 260 17.39 -18.49 10.47
N ALA A 261 17.95 -18.61 11.68
CA ALA A 261 19.27 -18.10 12.00
C ALA A 261 20.31 -18.97 11.29
N GLY A 262 20.69 -18.57 10.07
CA GLY A 262 21.81 -19.12 9.30
C GLY A 262 22.83 -18.03 9.00
#